data_AF-A0A7W5UAB9-F1
#
_entry.id   AF-A0A7W5UAB9-F1
#
_cell.length_a   1.000
_cell.length_b   1.000
_cell.length_c   1.000
_cell.angle_alpha   90.00
_cell.angle_beta   90.00
_cell.angle_gamma   90.00
#
_symmetry.space_group_name_H-M   'P 1'
#
loop_
_entity.id
_entity.type
_entity.pdbx_description
1 polymer ?
#
loop_
_entity_poly.entity_id
_entity_poly.type
_entity_poly.pdbx_seq_one_letter_code
_entity_poly.pdbx_strand_id
1 'polypeptide(L)'
;MFNATILAAIRSVAIDHNIEPAALSAVVDTESDGIASTNVNGVELPLIRIEGHYFDRLVPADKQAAARAAGLASPIAGKVKNPASQADRYKMFSRMCDIDKAAAIMSCSWGVGQVMGAHWKSLNFSSAEEFLAFVKAGVGNQVEIMVRFIERNGLVDDIKRQDWAGFARGYNGPNYKANDYDNKLARAFAAYGGRPSISPASGMLRLGSSGAGVRELQALLVRAGASIQVDGDYGPATRDAVRNFQMAKGLTVDGVAGPEVQAALKAYQVTPSEKPGALPVSQVPAVQKAAKAMAPVALVTTMRGQISDAAANLTGTGVHAADIASQALLGVAAIIGVGLTCYALYGWFKSTKTVEQG
;
A
#
# COMPACT_ATOMS: atom_id res chain seq x y z
N MET A 1 12.14 -20.27 0.29
CA MET A 1 13.39 -19.62 -0.13
C MET A 1 13.96 -20.33 -1.34
N PHE A 2 14.31 -19.56 -2.37
CA PHE A 2 14.91 -20.07 -3.60
C PHE A 2 16.28 -20.75 -3.39
N ASN A 3 16.66 -21.60 -4.34
CA ASN A 3 18.00 -22.18 -4.38
C ASN A 3 19.06 -21.13 -4.80
N ALA A 4 20.34 -21.46 -4.60
CA ALA A 4 21.46 -20.55 -4.88
C ALA A 4 21.52 -20.07 -6.34
N THR A 5 21.17 -20.93 -7.31
CA THR A 5 21.18 -20.57 -8.74
C THR A 5 20.15 -19.50 -9.05
N ILE A 6 18.92 -19.64 -8.53
CA ILE A 6 17.85 -18.66 -8.72
C ILE A 6 18.21 -17.35 -8.02
N LEU A 7 18.75 -17.40 -6.80
CA LEU A 7 19.19 -16.20 -6.07
C LEU A 7 20.32 -15.46 -6.80
N ALA A 8 21.25 -16.20 -7.43
CA ALA A 8 22.30 -15.59 -8.25
C ALA A 8 21.71 -14.87 -9.48
N ALA A 9 20.72 -15.47 -10.14
CA ALA A 9 20.02 -14.84 -11.27
C ALA A 9 19.28 -13.56 -10.84
N ILE A 10 18.52 -13.62 -9.74
CA ILE A 10 17.83 -12.44 -9.18
C ILE A 10 18.83 -11.35 -8.83
N ARG A 11 19.94 -11.71 -8.16
CA ARG A 11 20.97 -10.76 -7.76
C ARG A 11 21.63 -10.08 -8.96
N SER A 12 21.89 -10.81 -10.04
CA SER A 12 22.45 -10.22 -11.26
C SER A 12 21.54 -9.13 -11.81
N VAL A 13 20.27 -9.45 -12.04
CA VAL A 13 19.28 -8.49 -12.56
C VAL A 13 19.09 -7.31 -11.60
N ALA A 14 19.06 -7.57 -10.29
CA ALA A 14 18.94 -6.50 -9.29
C ALA A 14 20.10 -5.48 -9.40
N ILE A 15 21.34 -5.96 -9.53
CA ILE A 15 22.52 -5.10 -9.66
C ILE A 15 22.46 -4.29 -10.96
N ASP A 16 22.11 -4.92 -12.07
CA ASP A 16 22.04 -4.27 -13.40
C ASP A 16 21.03 -3.11 -13.40
N HIS A 17 19.96 -3.23 -12.62
CA HIS A 17 18.90 -2.23 -12.49
C HIS A 17 19.01 -1.32 -11.26
N ASN A 18 20.11 -1.41 -10.50
CA ASN A 18 20.33 -0.62 -9.28
C ASN A 18 19.17 -0.76 -8.26
N ILE A 19 18.72 -2.00 -8.06
CA ILE A 19 17.74 -2.43 -7.06
C ILE A 19 18.49 -3.26 -6.00
N GLU A 20 18.15 -3.08 -4.73
CA GLU A 20 18.72 -3.90 -3.66
C GLU A 20 18.38 -5.40 -3.89
N PRO A 21 19.37 -6.32 -3.92
CA PRO A 21 19.12 -7.73 -4.19
C PRO A 21 18.13 -8.39 -3.22
N ALA A 22 18.15 -8.01 -1.94
CA ALA A 22 17.19 -8.51 -0.96
C ALA A 22 15.76 -8.01 -1.26
N ALA A 23 15.63 -6.76 -1.72
CA ALA A 23 14.35 -6.18 -2.10
C ALA A 23 13.78 -6.87 -3.33
N LEU A 24 14.56 -7.05 -4.40
CA LEU A 24 14.08 -7.78 -5.58
C LEU A 24 13.75 -9.24 -5.27
N SER A 25 14.57 -9.91 -4.43
CA SER A 25 14.26 -11.28 -3.96
C SER A 25 12.93 -11.34 -3.22
N ALA A 26 12.61 -10.34 -2.40
CA ALA A 26 11.34 -10.26 -1.68
C ALA A 26 10.14 -10.15 -2.62
N VAL A 27 10.25 -9.32 -3.67
CA VAL A 27 9.18 -9.20 -4.66
C VAL A 27 9.01 -10.51 -5.43
N VAL A 28 10.10 -11.09 -5.92
CA VAL A 28 10.08 -12.36 -6.66
C VAL A 28 9.48 -13.49 -5.82
N ASP A 29 9.86 -13.62 -4.55
CA ASP A 29 9.33 -14.66 -3.66
C ASP A 29 7.84 -14.46 -3.36
N THR A 30 7.42 -13.22 -3.12
CA THR A 30 6.02 -12.90 -2.81
C THR A 30 5.09 -13.18 -3.98
N GLU A 31 5.54 -12.93 -5.22
CA GLU A 31 4.72 -13.17 -6.43
C GLU A 31 4.73 -14.63 -6.89
N SER A 32 5.80 -15.37 -6.60
CA SER A 32 5.97 -16.73 -7.12
C SER A 32 5.77 -17.84 -6.08
N ASP A 33 5.55 -17.49 -4.80
CA ASP A 33 5.48 -18.43 -3.68
C ASP A 33 6.70 -19.37 -3.64
N GLY A 34 7.89 -18.82 -3.93
CA GLY A 34 9.16 -19.56 -4.00
C GLY A 34 9.33 -20.52 -5.20
N ILE A 35 8.37 -20.58 -6.13
CA ILE A 35 8.43 -21.45 -7.32
C ILE A 35 8.83 -20.65 -8.57
N ALA A 36 10.03 -20.90 -9.10
CA ALA A 36 10.56 -20.15 -10.25
C ALA A 36 10.28 -20.78 -11.62
N SER A 37 10.00 -22.07 -11.65
CA SER A 37 9.82 -22.83 -12.88
C SER A 37 9.02 -24.10 -12.62
N THR A 38 8.60 -24.73 -13.71
CA THR A 38 7.92 -26.02 -13.71
C THR A 38 8.55 -26.92 -14.76
N ASN A 39 8.74 -28.19 -14.44
CA ASN A 39 9.14 -29.17 -15.43
C ASN A 39 7.90 -29.68 -16.17
N VAL A 40 7.89 -29.58 -17.50
CA VAL A 40 6.88 -30.18 -18.37
C VAL A 40 7.60 -31.05 -19.37
N ASN A 41 7.45 -32.37 -19.24
CA ASN A 41 8.06 -33.38 -20.12
C ASN A 41 9.58 -33.22 -20.27
N GLY A 42 10.29 -32.96 -19.17
CA GLY A 42 11.75 -32.80 -19.17
C GLY A 42 12.23 -31.40 -19.54
N VAL A 43 11.34 -30.48 -19.92
CA VAL A 43 11.68 -29.08 -20.23
C VAL A 43 11.30 -28.19 -19.05
N GLU A 44 12.27 -27.41 -18.58
CA GLU A 44 12.02 -26.38 -17.57
C GLU A 44 11.35 -25.17 -18.23
N LEU A 45 10.18 -24.77 -17.72
CA LEU A 45 9.35 -23.72 -18.28
C LEU A 45 8.93 -22.72 -17.19
N PRO A 46 8.63 -21.46 -17.55
CA PRO A 46 8.06 -20.50 -16.61
C PRO A 46 6.69 -20.97 -16.09
N LEU A 47 6.29 -20.53 -14.91
CA LEU A 47 4.91 -20.69 -14.48
C LEU A 47 3.99 -19.85 -15.35
N ILE A 48 2.81 -20.38 -15.67
CA ILE A 48 1.80 -19.65 -16.43
C ILE A 48 0.46 -19.61 -15.74
N ARG A 49 -0.31 -18.55 -16.03
CA ARG A 49 -1.73 -18.47 -15.73
C ARG A 49 -2.45 -17.81 -16.89
N ILE A 50 -3.53 -18.46 -17.32
CA ILE A 50 -4.30 -18.09 -18.50
C ILE A 50 -5.46 -17.19 -18.09
N GLU A 51 -5.61 -16.06 -18.77
CA GLU A 51 -6.73 -15.13 -18.60
C GLU A 51 -7.68 -15.24 -19.81
N GLY A 52 -8.63 -16.19 -19.75
CA GLY A 52 -9.51 -16.50 -20.88
C GLY A 52 -10.39 -15.34 -21.36
N HIS A 53 -10.62 -14.33 -20.51
CA HIS A 53 -11.30 -13.09 -20.89
C HIS A 53 -10.42 -12.12 -21.67
N TYR A 54 -9.10 -12.15 -21.45
CA TYR A 54 -8.16 -11.47 -22.33
C TYR A 54 -8.10 -12.19 -23.67
N PHE A 55 -8.05 -13.52 -23.68
CA PHE A 55 -8.02 -14.30 -24.92
C PHE A 55 -9.27 -14.03 -25.77
N ASP A 56 -10.45 -14.01 -25.14
CA ASP A 56 -11.71 -13.64 -25.80
C ASP A 56 -11.66 -12.29 -26.51
N ARG A 57 -11.07 -11.27 -25.85
CA ARG A 57 -10.95 -9.93 -26.40
C ARG A 57 -9.90 -9.81 -27.50
N LEU A 58 -8.82 -10.60 -27.42
CA LEU A 58 -7.65 -10.46 -28.28
C LEU A 58 -7.68 -11.35 -29.51
N VAL A 59 -8.41 -12.47 -29.46
CA VAL A 59 -8.56 -13.37 -30.60
C VAL A 59 -9.35 -12.66 -31.73
N PRO A 60 -8.98 -12.86 -33.01
CA PRO A 60 -9.75 -12.34 -34.14
C PRO A 60 -11.25 -12.69 -34.06
N ALA A 61 -12.11 -11.77 -34.48
CA ALA A 61 -13.56 -11.88 -34.32
C ALA A 61 -14.16 -13.13 -34.97
N ASP A 62 -13.62 -13.55 -36.11
CA ASP A 62 -14.00 -14.78 -36.84
C ASP A 62 -13.63 -16.06 -36.09
N LYS A 63 -12.63 -16.02 -35.20
CA LYS A 63 -12.17 -17.15 -34.38
C LYS A 63 -12.78 -17.16 -32.97
N GLN A 64 -13.37 -16.06 -32.52
CA GLN A 64 -13.88 -15.91 -31.14
C GLN A 64 -14.94 -16.96 -30.79
N ALA A 65 -15.86 -17.25 -31.72
CA ALA A 65 -16.90 -18.27 -31.50
C ALA A 65 -16.30 -19.67 -31.29
N ALA A 66 -15.30 -20.05 -32.10
CA ALA A 66 -14.59 -21.32 -31.96
C ALA A 66 -13.81 -21.39 -30.64
N ALA A 67 -13.14 -20.30 -30.24
CA ALA A 67 -12.41 -20.22 -28.97
C ALA A 67 -13.34 -20.40 -27.75
N ARG A 68 -14.53 -19.78 -27.79
CA ARG A 68 -15.56 -19.94 -26.75
C ARG A 68 -16.11 -21.36 -26.72
N ALA A 69 -16.43 -21.94 -27.88
CA ALA A 69 -16.93 -23.31 -28.00
C ALA A 69 -15.89 -24.35 -27.49
N ALA A 70 -14.60 -24.08 -27.70
CA ALA A 70 -13.51 -24.92 -27.18
C ALA A 70 -13.27 -24.78 -25.66
N GLY A 71 -14.00 -23.89 -24.98
CA GLY A 71 -13.83 -23.59 -23.55
C GLY A 71 -12.57 -22.80 -23.22
N LEU A 72 -11.96 -22.14 -24.21
CA LEU A 72 -10.69 -21.41 -24.06
C LEU A 72 -10.88 -19.90 -23.86
N ALA A 73 -12.05 -19.37 -24.23
CA ALA A 73 -12.38 -17.96 -24.17
C ALA A 73 -13.75 -17.71 -23.51
N SER A 74 -13.90 -16.58 -22.82
CA SER A 74 -15.17 -16.08 -22.30
C SER A 74 -15.07 -14.58 -22.00
N PRO A 75 -16.07 -13.75 -22.33
CA PRO A 75 -16.04 -12.32 -21.99
C PRO A 75 -16.08 -12.05 -20.48
N ILE A 76 -16.50 -13.05 -19.68
CA ILE A 76 -16.59 -12.95 -18.22
C ILE A 76 -15.27 -13.41 -17.58
N ALA A 77 -14.63 -12.52 -16.81
CA ALA A 77 -13.42 -12.81 -16.05
C ALA A 77 -13.63 -13.98 -15.07
N GLY A 78 -12.63 -14.87 -14.96
CA GLY A 78 -12.67 -16.06 -14.09
C GLY A 78 -13.56 -17.21 -14.58
N LYS A 79 -14.34 -17.04 -15.67
CA LYS A 79 -15.20 -18.11 -16.20
C LYS A 79 -14.41 -19.26 -16.80
N VAL A 80 -13.29 -18.96 -17.47
CA VAL A 80 -12.33 -19.95 -17.94
C VAL A 80 -11.42 -20.31 -16.77
N LYS A 81 -11.58 -21.52 -16.23
CA LYS A 81 -10.80 -21.98 -15.08
C LYS A 81 -9.41 -22.44 -15.52
N ASN A 82 -8.39 -22.01 -14.79
CA ASN A 82 -7.04 -22.56 -14.98
C ASN A 82 -6.99 -24.01 -14.48
N PRO A 83 -6.41 -24.94 -15.25
CA PRO A 83 -6.08 -26.26 -14.76
C PRO A 83 -5.22 -26.22 -13.48
N ALA A 84 -5.36 -27.24 -12.64
CA ALA A 84 -4.64 -27.33 -11.37
C ALA A 84 -3.11 -27.45 -11.58
N SER A 85 -2.69 -28.27 -12.53
CA SER A 85 -1.27 -28.50 -12.84
C SER A 85 -0.74 -27.52 -13.91
N GLN A 86 0.53 -27.16 -13.80
CA GLN A 86 1.20 -26.37 -14.84
C GLN A 86 1.28 -27.11 -16.19
N ALA A 87 1.49 -28.43 -16.17
CA ALA A 87 1.51 -29.24 -17.38
C ALA A 87 0.18 -29.14 -18.16
N ASP A 88 -0.96 -29.18 -17.47
CA ASP A 88 -2.26 -29.04 -18.11
C ASP A 88 -2.56 -27.60 -18.53
N ARG A 89 -2.03 -26.59 -17.81
CA ARG A 89 -2.06 -25.20 -18.28
C ARG A 89 -1.28 -25.05 -19.59
N TYR A 90 -0.13 -25.71 -19.74
CA TYR A 90 0.64 -25.69 -20.99
C TYR A 90 -0.08 -26.41 -22.14
N LYS A 91 -0.80 -27.51 -21.87
CA LYS A 91 -1.70 -28.14 -22.87
C LYS A 91 -2.80 -27.18 -23.30
N MET A 92 -3.41 -26.46 -22.35
CA MET A 92 -4.43 -25.46 -22.65
C MET A 92 -3.85 -24.29 -23.46
N PHE A 93 -2.68 -23.78 -23.07
CA PHE A 93 -1.96 -22.75 -23.81
C PHE A 93 -1.60 -23.17 -25.24
N SER A 94 -1.21 -24.44 -25.44
CA SER A 94 -0.97 -24.98 -26.79
C SER A 94 -2.23 -24.93 -27.65
N ARG A 95 -3.38 -25.35 -27.11
CA ARG A 95 -4.67 -25.27 -27.81
C ARG A 95 -5.08 -23.83 -28.14
N MET A 96 -4.71 -22.86 -27.29
CA MET A 96 -4.93 -21.44 -27.59
C MET A 96 -4.01 -20.97 -28.72
N CYS A 97 -2.75 -21.42 -28.74
CA CYS A 97 -1.82 -21.12 -29.83
C CYS A 97 -2.30 -21.65 -31.19
N ASP A 98 -2.96 -22.82 -31.21
CA ASP A 98 -3.54 -23.41 -32.41
C ASP A 98 -4.64 -22.52 -33.02
N ILE A 99 -5.33 -21.72 -32.20
CA ILE A 99 -6.33 -20.74 -32.65
C ILE A 99 -5.63 -19.45 -33.06
N ASP A 100 -4.89 -18.84 -32.13
CA ASP A 100 -4.15 -17.61 -32.36
C ASP A 100 -3.00 -17.46 -31.35
N LYS A 101 -1.77 -17.65 -31.85
CA LYS A 101 -0.54 -17.65 -31.04
C LYS A 101 -0.28 -16.32 -30.34
N ALA A 102 -0.41 -15.20 -31.05
CA ALA A 102 -0.15 -13.89 -30.47
C ALA A 102 -1.16 -13.56 -29.37
N ALA A 103 -2.46 -13.79 -29.62
CA ALA A 103 -3.50 -13.61 -28.61
C ALA A 103 -3.29 -14.55 -27.40
N ALA A 104 -2.89 -15.80 -27.64
CA ALA A 104 -2.61 -16.75 -26.57
C ALA A 104 -1.50 -16.24 -25.65
N ILE A 105 -0.38 -15.77 -26.22
CA ILE A 105 0.75 -15.21 -25.46
C ILE A 105 0.31 -13.99 -24.66
N MET A 106 -0.40 -13.05 -25.31
CA MET A 106 -0.82 -11.80 -24.69
C MET A 106 -1.86 -12.00 -23.57
N SER A 107 -2.63 -13.07 -23.63
CA SER A 107 -3.65 -13.44 -22.64
C SER A 107 -3.13 -14.29 -21.46
N CYS A 108 -1.81 -14.48 -21.38
CA CYS A 108 -1.18 -15.31 -20.36
C CYS A 108 -0.24 -14.44 -19.49
N SER A 109 -0.19 -14.69 -18.17
CA SER A 109 0.85 -14.19 -17.28
C SER A 109 2.01 -15.18 -17.21
N TRP A 110 3.23 -14.65 -17.12
CA TRP A 110 4.45 -15.44 -17.30
C TRP A 110 5.43 -15.30 -16.14
N GLY A 111 5.96 -16.44 -15.71
CA GLY A 111 7.11 -16.56 -14.82
C GLY A 111 6.88 -16.08 -13.39
N VAL A 112 7.98 -15.90 -12.68
CA VAL A 112 8.02 -15.49 -11.26
C VAL A 112 7.26 -14.21 -10.96
N GLY A 113 7.30 -13.23 -11.86
CA GLY A 113 6.61 -11.95 -11.67
C GLY A 113 5.14 -11.96 -12.08
N GLN A 114 4.64 -13.05 -12.67
CA GLN A 114 3.30 -13.11 -13.26
C GLN A 114 3.01 -11.93 -14.22
N VAL A 115 4.00 -11.53 -15.01
CA VAL A 115 3.88 -10.41 -15.94
C VAL A 115 3.01 -10.82 -17.13
N MET A 116 1.94 -10.06 -17.40
CA MET A 116 1.04 -10.33 -18.53
C MET A 116 1.74 -10.12 -19.87
N GLY A 117 1.63 -11.10 -20.78
CA GLY A 117 2.22 -11.04 -22.12
C GLY A 117 1.69 -9.88 -22.97
N ALA A 118 0.52 -9.34 -22.67
CA ALA A 118 -0.03 -8.14 -23.30
C ALA A 118 0.90 -6.91 -23.18
N HIS A 119 1.83 -6.91 -22.22
CA HIS A 119 2.80 -5.83 -22.03
C HIS A 119 4.03 -5.92 -22.95
N TRP A 120 4.15 -6.92 -23.83
CA TRP A 120 5.33 -7.12 -24.69
C TRP A 120 5.84 -5.82 -25.33
N LYS A 121 4.93 -5.01 -25.90
CA LYS A 121 5.28 -3.76 -26.57
C LYS A 121 5.80 -2.70 -25.60
N SER A 122 5.15 -2.57 -24.43
CA SER A 122 5.58 -1.64 -23.38
C SER A 122 6.86 -2.06 -22.66
N LEU A 123 7.28 -3.32 -22.82
CA LEU A 123 8.51 -3.89 -22.30
C LEU A 123 9.62 -4.00 -23.36
N ASN A 124 9.45 -3.27 -24.47
CA ASN A 124 10.43 -3.11 -25.56
C ASN A 124 10.71 -4.39 -26.37
N PHE A 125 9.72 -5.28 -26.50
CA PHE A 125 9.78 -6.37 -27.48
C PHE A 125 9.14 -5.96 -28.80
N SER A 126 9.60 -6.58 -29.90
CA SER A 126 9.09 -6.35 -31.25
C SER A 126 7.84 -7.17 -31.56
N SER A 127 7.61 -8.26 -30.82
CA SER A 127 6.43 -9.13 -30.94
C SER A 127 6.13 -9.87 -29.63
N ALA A 128 4.92 -10.45 -29.54
CA ALA A 128 4.56 -11.34 -28.44
C ALA A 128 5.41 -12.62 -28.44
N GLU A 129 5.76 -13.13 -29.62
CA GLU A 129 6.61 -14.32 -29.80
C GLU A 129 8.05 -14.09 -29.33
N GLU A 130 8.61 -12.91 -29.60
CA GLU A 130 9.92 -12.52 -29.06
C GLU A 130 9.89 -12.44 -27.53
N PHE A 131 8.86 -11.80 -26.97
CA PHE A 131 8.63 -11.78 -25.52
C PHE A 131 8.55 -13.21 -24.95
N LEU A 132 7.81 -14.11 -25.61
CA LEU A 132 7.70 -15.51 -25.19
C LEU A 132 9.05 -16.24 -25.24
N ALA A 133 9.81 -16.06 -26.32
CA ALA A 133 11.12 -16.65 -26.46
C ALA A 133 12.08 -16.16 -25.36
N PHE A 134 12.03 -14.86 -25.07
CA PHE A 134 12.84 -14.23 -24.03
C PHE A 134 12.50 -14.79 -22.64
N VAL A 135 11.23 -14.80 -22.23
CA VAL A 135 10.84 -15.28 -20.90
C VAL A 135 11.12 -16.79 -20.70
N LYS A 136 11.07 -17.58 -21.78
CA LYS A 136 11.40 -19.01 -21.75
C LYS A 136 12.91 -19.29 -21.69
N ALA A 137 13.78 -18.30 -21.92
CA ALA A 137 15.22 -18.52 -21.94
C ALA A 137 15.81 -18.83 -20.54
N GLY A 138 15.13 -18.42 -19.46
CA GLY A 138 15.53 -18.79 -18.10
C GLY A 138 14.97 -17.87 -17.04
N VAL A 139 15.21 -18.22 -15.77
CA VAL A 139 14.72 -17.45 -14.62
C VAL A 139 15.22 -16.01 -14.62
N GLY A 140 16.48 -15.76 -15.04
CA GLY A 140 17.00 -14.39 -15.18
C GLY A 140 16.13 -13.54 -16.12
N ASN A 141 15.71 -14.09 -17.26
CA ASN A 141 14.81 -13.41 -18.19
C ASN A 141 13.39 -13.22 -17.64
N GLN A 142 12.91 -14.13 -16.79
CA GLN A 142 11.64 -13.95 -16.08
C GLN A 142 11.71 -12.79 -15.07
N VAL A 143 12.83 -12.65 -14.35
CA VAL A 143 13.06 -11.53 -13.44
C VAL A 143 13.25 -10.22 -14.21
N GLU A 144 13.94 -10.26 -15.34
CA GLU A 144 14.14 -9.10 -16.22
C GLU A 144 12.81 -8.49 -16.70
N ILE A 145 11.87 -9.30 -17.21
CA ILE A 145 10.57 -8.76 -17.64
C ILE A 145 9.76 -8.18 -16.48
N MET A 146 9.95 -8.71 -15.27
CA MET A 146 9.35 -8.19 -14.05
C MET A 146 9.96 -6.83 -13.68
N VAL A 147 11.28 -6.68 -13.74
CA VAL A 147 11.94 -5.40 -13.46
C VAL A 147 11.58 -4.35 -14.51
N ARG A 148 11.55 -4.69 -15.80
CA ARG A 148 11.07 -3.77 -16.85
C ARG A 148 9.64 -3.32 -16.61
N PHE A 149 8.78 -4.21 -16.11
CA PHE A 149 7.41 -3.86 -15.75
C PHE A 149 7.38 -2.92 -14.54
N ILE A 150 8.18 -3.18 -13.50
CA ILE A 150 8.33 -2.31 -12.32
C ILE A 150 8.79 -0.91 -12.73
N GLU A 151 9.82 -0.81 -13.59
CA GLU A 151 10.34 0.45 -14.13
C GLU A 151 9.30 1.19 -14.95
N ARG A 152 8.63 0.50 -15.88
CA ARG A 152 7.61 1.08 -16.76
C ARG A 152 6.45 1.69 -15.97
N ASN A 153 6.11 1.12 -14.82
CA ASN A 153 5.03 1.59 -13.96
C ASN A 153 5.51 2.53 -12.84
N GLY A 154 6.79 2.91 -12.81
CA GLY A 154 7.34 3.87 -11.85
C GLY A 154 7.44 3.34 -10.41
N LEU A 155 7.56 2.02 -10.24
CA LEU A 155 7.51 1.34 -8.94
C LEU A 155 8.89 1.13 -8.30
N VAL A 156 9.98 1.44 -9.02
CA VAL A 156 11.36 1.30 -8.51
C VAL A 156 11.57 2.12 -7.24
N ASP A 157 11.02 3.33 -7.21
CA ASP A 157 11.17 4.22 -6.08
C ASP A 157 10.48 3.68 -4.82
N ASP A 158 9.38 2.93 -4.97
CA ASP A 158 8.69 2.29 -3.86
C ASP A 158 9.56 1.16 -3.27
N ILE A 159 10.23 0.38 -4.12
CA ILE A 159 11.20 -0.62 -3.67
C ILE A 159 12.36 0.05 -2.94
N LYS A 160 12.98 1.09 -3.53
CA LYS A 160 14.13 1.79 -2.95
C LYS A 160 13.82 2.43 -1.60
N ARG A 161 12.59 2.93 -1.43
CA ARG A 161 12.11 3.52 -0.17
C ARG A 161 11.48 2.50 0.77
N GLN A 162 11.46 1.21 0.40
CA GLN A 162 10.81 0.12 1.14
C GLN A 162 9.33 0.41 1.43
N ASP A 163 8.65 1.12 0.52
CA ASP A 163 7.21 1.36 0.56
C ASP A 163 6.45 0.15 -0.02
N TRP A 164 6.37 -0.91 0.77
CA TRP A 164 5.74 -2.17 0.36
C TRP A 164 4.25 -2.02 0.08
N ALA A 165 3.57 -1.06 0.73
CA ALA A 165 2.16 -0.76 0.49
C ALA A 165 1.96 -0.03 -0.84
N GLY A 166 2.77 1.01 -1.10
CA GLY A 166 2.78 1.71 -2.39
C GLY A 166 3.11 0.76 -3.54
N PHE A 167 4.17 -0.03 -3.37
CA PHE A 167 4.58 -1.04 -4.34
C PHE A 167 3.45 -2.06 -4.60
N ALA A 168 2.90 -2.70 -3.57
CA ALA A 168 1.85 -3.71 -3.72
C ALA A 168 0.58 -3.14 -4.35
N ARG A 169 0.20 -1.90 -4.02
CA ARG A 169 -0.92 -1.22 -4.66
C ARG A 169 -0.68 -0.99 -6.15
N GLY A 170 0.53 -0.59 -6.51
CA GLY A 170 0.93 -0.34 -7.89
C GLY A 170 1.08 -1.62 -8.73
N TYR A 171 1.62 -2.68 -8.13
CA TYR A 171 1.91 -3.95 -8.79
C TYR A 171 0.70 -4.90 -8.80
N ASN A 172 0.06 -5.13 -7.65
CA ASN A 172 -1.06 -6.07 -7.48
C ASN A 172 -2.44 -5.39 -7.59
N GLY A 173 -2.50 -4.06 -7.59
CA GLY A 173 -3.73 -3.28 -7.74
C GLY A 173 -4.37 -2.85 -6.40
N PRO A 174 -5.51 -2.13 -6.45
CA PRO A 174 -6.11 -1.48 -5.27
C PRO A 174 -6.56 -2.45 -4.18
N ASN A 175 -6.85 -3.71 -4.52
CA ASN A 175 -7.28 -4.74 -3.59
C ASN A 175 -6.13 -5.51 -2.94
N TYR A 176 -4.88 -5.04 -3.06
CA TYR A 176 -3.70 -5.76 -2.55
C TYR A 176 -3.79 -6.15 -1.07
N LYS A 177 -4.45 -5.33 -0.23
CA LYS A 177 -4.64 -5.60 1.19
C LYS A 177 -5.42 -6.88 1.49
N ALA A 178 -6.35 -7.27 0.62
CA ALA A 178 -7.12 -8.50 0.79
C ALA A 178 -6.24 -9.77 0.78
N ASN A 179 -5.07 -9.68 0.16
CA ASN A 179 -4.10 -10.77 0.04
C ASN A 179 -2.82 -10.56 0.88
N ASP A 180 -2.80 -9.54 1.74
CA ASP A 180 -1.68 -9.24 2.66
C ASP A 180 -0.33 -8.99 1.94
N TYR A 181 -0.36 -8.44 0.71
CA TYR A 181 0.84 -8.29 -0.11
C TYR A 181 1.92 -7.41 0.53
N ASP A 182 1.54 -6.30 1.15
CA ASP A 182 2.46 -5.37 1.83
C ASP A 182 3.23 -6.07 2.94
N ASN A 183 2.54 -6.79 3.82
CA ASN A 183 3.20 -7.49 4.92
C ASN A 183 4.01 -8.70 4.44
N LYS A 184 3.55 -9.41 3.38
CA LYS A 184 4.33 -10.49 2.76
C LYS A 184 5.66 -9.98 2.20
N LEU A 185 5.64 -8.88 1.45
CA LEU A 185 6.84 -8.23 0.93
C LEU A 185 7.81 -7.82 2.06
N ALA A 186 7.30 -7.18 3.11
CA ALA A 186 8.12 -6.75 4.25
C ALA A 186 8.79 -7.95 4.96
N ARG A 187 8.04 -9.04 5.19
CA ARG A 187 8.57 -10.27 5.81
C ARG A 187 9.60 -10.94 4.92
N ALA A 188 9.33 -11.06 3.62
CA ALA A 188 10.25 -11.65 2.65
C ALA A 188 11.54 -10.84 2.56
N PHE A 189 11.44 -9.50 2.54
CA PHE A 189 12.59 -8.60 2.54
C PHE A 189 13.52 -8.85 3.73
N ALA A 190 12.96 -8.92 4.94
CA ALA A 190 13.72 -9.24 6.14
C ALA A 190 14.34 -10.65 6.07
N ALA A 191 13.60 -11.64 5.54
CA ALA A 191 14.09 -13.01 5.39
C ALA A 191 15.28 -13.13 4.42
N TYR A 192 15.34 -12.26 3.40
CA TYR A 192 16.47 -12.17 2.47
C TYR A 192 17.64 -11.32 2.99
N GLY A 193 17.65 -10.97 4.28
CA GLY A 193 18.71 -10.17 4.90
C GLY A 193 18.61 -8.68 4.60
N GLY A 194 17.52 -8.26 3.94
CA GLY A 194 17.16 -6.87 3.79
C GLY A 194 16.99 -6.24 5.16
N ARG A 195 17.72 -5.15 5.40
CA ARG A 195 17.58 -4.41 6.65
C ARG A 195 16.48 -3.38 6.43
N PRO A 196 15.40 -3.42 7.23
CA PRO A 196 14.50 -2.29 7.30
C PRO A 196 15.34 -1.05 7.52
N SER A 197 15.22 -0.09 6.61
CA SER A 197 15.93 1.16 6.71
C SER A 197 15.63 1.77 8.09
N ILE A 198 16.67 1.92 8.93
CA ILE A 198 16.55 2.51 10.28
C ILE A 198 16.41 4.05 10.18
N SER A 199 15.97 4.56 9.04
CA SER A 199 15.78 5.98 8.71
C SER A 199 14.49 6.13 7.90
N PRO A 200 13.83 7.29 7.96
CA PRO A 200 12.75 7.66 8.88
C PRO A 200 11.36 7.06 8.52
N ALA A 201 11.25 5.75 8.25
CA ALA A 201 9.94 5.12 8.08
C ALA A 201 9.03 5.19 9.34
N SER A 202 9.62 5.42 10.53
CA SER A 202 8.91 5.75 11.78
C SER A 202 8.27 7.16 11.79
N GLY A 203 8.40 7.92 10.70
CA GLY A 203 7.86 9.25 10.55
C GLY A 203 7.74 9.69 9.09
N MET A 204 7.49 8.76 8.16
CA MET A 204 7.21 9.09 6.76
C MET A 204 5.79 8.66 6.42
N LEU A 205 4.91 9.63 6.33
CA LEU A 205 3.52 9.43 5.94
C LEU A 205 3.41 9.64 4.43
N ARG A 206 2.81 8.69 3.72
CA ARG A 206 2.75 8.67 2.25
C ARG A 206 1.47 7.98 1.77
N LEU A 207 1.23 7.99 0.47
CA LEU A 207 0.03 7.36 -0.12
C LEU A 207 -0.15 5.91 0.38
N GLY A 208 -1.30 5.61 0.98
CA GLY A 208 -1.61 4.30 1.58
C GLY A 208 -1.26 4.18 3.08
N SER A 209 -0.54 5.14 3.67
CA SER A 209 -0.43 5.27 5.13
C SER A 209 -1.81 5.51 5.74
N SER A 210 -2.04 5.03 6.96
CA SER A 210 -3.25 5.30 7.71
C SER A 210 -3.00 5.41 9.22
N GLY A 211 -3.97 5.92 9.97
CA GLY A 211 -3.93 5.99 11.43
C GLY A 211 -3.64 7.38 12.00
N ALA A 212 -3.30 7.42 13.29
CA ALA A 212 -3.21 8.68 14.05
C ALA A 212 -2.21 9.69 13.47
N GLY A 213 -1.05 9.22 12.97
CA GLY A 213 -0.06 10.10 12.34
C GLY A 213 -0.58 10.77 11.06
N VAL A 214 -1.39 10.07 10.26
CA VAL A 214 -2.01 10.66 9.07
C VAL A 214 -3.05 11.71 9.44
N ARG A 215 -3.83 11.50 10.52
CA ARG A 215 -4.77 12.51 11.01
C ARG A 215 -4.05 13.78 11.47
N GLU A 216 -2.92 13.63 12.17
CA GLU A 216 -2.09 14.77 12.57
C GLU A 216 -1.58 15.53 11.34
N LEU A 217 -1.06 14.82 10.34
CA LEU A 217 -0.59 15.44 9.10
C LEU A 217 -1.71 16.17 8.35
N GLN A 218 -2.87 15.55 8.17
CA GLN A 218 -4.00 16.15 7.48
C GLN A 218 -4.48 17.41 8.20
N ALA A 219 -4.52 17.40 9.53
CA ALA A 219 -4.83 18.59 10.33
C ALA A 219 -3.80 19.72 10.11
N LEU A 220 -2.51 19.39 10.05
CA LEU A 220 -1.46 20.37 9.78
C LEU A 220 -1.53 20.93 8.34
N LEU A 221 -1.87 20.11 7.35
CA LEU A 221 -2.07 20.54 5.97
C LEU A 221 -3.28 21.45 5.83
N VAL A 222 -4.40 21.11 6.49
CA VAL A 222 -5.60 21.97 6.56
C VAL A 222 -5.27 23.30 7.22
N ARG A 223 -4.47 23.30 8.30
CA ARG A 223 -3.93 24.52 8.91
C ARG A 223 -3.07 25.32 7.94
N ALA A 224 -2.29 24.67 7.09
CA ALA A 224 -1.48 25.29 6.05
C ALA A 224 -2.26 25.72 4.80
N GLY A 225 -3.60 25.58 4.79
CA GLY A 225 -4.48 26.06 3.72
C GLY A 225 -4.97 24.98 2.75
N ALA A 226 -4.65 23.70 2.97
CA ALA A 226 -5.17 22.62 2.14
C ALA A 226 -6.66 22.34 2.42
N SER A 227 -7.43 22.05 1.37
CA SER A 227 -8.84 21.65 1.49
C SER A 227 -8.97 20.13 1.35
N ILE A 228 -8.67 19.39 2.42
CA ILE A 228 -8.74 17.92 2.49
C ILE A 228 -9.48 17.44 3.74
N GLN A 229 -9.97 16.19 3.72
CA GLN A 229 -10.58 15.55 4.90
C GLN A 229 -9.50 15.04 5.87
N VAL A 230 -9.83 15.03 7.17
CA VAL A 230 -9.00 14.47 8.25
C VAL A 230 -9.60 13.12 8.67
N ASP A 231 -9.48 12.13 7.80
CA ASP A 231 -10.02 10.77 8.00
C ASP A 231 -8.97 9.81 8.60
N GLY A 232 -7.70 10.15 8.48
CA GLY A 232 -6.58 9.30 8.85
C GLY A 232 -6.15 8.37 7.75
N ASP A 233 -6.59 8.58 6.52
CA ASP A 233 -6.19 7.84 5.34
C ASP A 233 -5.41 8.73 4.38
N TYR A 234 -4.17 8.34 4.09
CA TYR A 234 -3.32 9.10 3.21
C TYR A 234 -3.67 8.71 1.77
N GLY A 235 -4.77 9.26 1.26
CA GLY A 235 -5.24 9.07 -0.11
C GLY A 235 -4.63 10.05 -1.11
N PRO A 236 -5.07 10.02 -2.38
CA PRO A 236 -4.59 10.93 -3.43
C PRO A 236 -4.73 12.42 -3.05
N ALA A 237 -5.83 12.81 -2.40
CA ALA A 237 -6.04 14.18 -1.93
C ALA A 237 -4.97 14.62 -0.91
N THR A 238 -4.64 13.77 0.06
CA THR A 238 -3.57 14.03 1.05
C THR A 238 -2.21 14.13 0.37
N ARG A 239 -1.91 13.24 -0.59
CA ARG A 239 -0.68 13.30 -1.39
C ARG A 239 -0.56 14.63 -2.15
N ASP A 240 -1.62 15.04 -2.84
CA ASP A 240 -1.60 16.26 -3.65
C ASP A 240 -1.46 17.50 -2.77
N ALA A 241 -2.09 17.51 -1.59
CA ALA A 241 -1.88 18.54 -0.58
C ALA A 241 -0.43 18.61 -0.07
N VAL A 242 0.22 17.46 0.16
CA VAL A 242 1.64 17.41 0.53
C VAL A 242 2.54 17.92 -0.59
N ARG A 243 2.28 17.53 -1.85
CA ARG A 243 3.03 18.03 -3.02
C ARG A 243 2.93 19.55 -3.16
N ASN A 244 1.72 20.09 -2.97
CA ASN A 244 1.51 21.54 -3.01
C ASN A 244 2.26 22.26 -1.90
N PHE A 245 2.26 21.70 -0.68
CA PHE A 245 3.02 22.23 0.44
C PHE A 245 4.54 22.19 0.20
N GLN A 246 5.05 21.05 -0.31
CA GLN A 246 6.47 20.89 -0.67
C GLN A 246 6.89 21.94 -1.69
N MET A 247 6.09 22.11 -2.75
CA MET A 247 6.33 23.12 -3.79
C MET A 247 6.35 24.54 -3.20
N ALA A 248 5.40 24.87 -2.33
CA ALA A 248 5.33 26.17 -1.66
C ALA A 248 6.50 26.45 -0.70
N LYS A 249 7.22 25.41 -0.25
CA LYS A 249 8.35 25.50 0.68
C LYS A 249 9.71 25.22 0.05
N GLY A 250 9.76 24.99 -1.26
CA GLY A 250 11.01 24.67 -1.96
C GLY A 250 11.61 23.33 -1.52
N LEU A 251 10.77 22.41 -1.04
CA LEU A 251 11.18 21.04 -0.69
C LEU A 251 11.04 20.12 -1.91
N THR A 252 11.67 18.94 -1.83
CA THR A 252 11.51 17.88 -2.85
C THR A 252 10.03 17.52 -3.01
N VAL A 253 9.49 17.65 -4.23
CA VAL A 253 8.07 17.45 -4.54
C VAL A 253 7.77 15.99 -4.88
N ASP A 254 7.90 15.12 -3.88
CA ASP A 254 7.68 13.67 -3.98
C ASP A 254 6.31 13.21 -3.43
N GLY A 255 5.58 14.08 -2.75
CA GLY A 255 4.29 13.76 -2.12
C GLY A 255 4.39 12.89 -0.88
N VAL A 256 5.58 12.81 -0.26
CA VAL A 256 5.86 12.07 0.97
C VAL A 256 6.11 13.04 2.12
N ALA A 257 5.32 12.93 3.19
CA ALA A 257 5.50 13.70 4.41
C ALA A 257 6.56 13.05 5.33
N GLY A 258 7.83 13.17 4.92
CA GLY A 258 8.99 12.82 5.73
C GLY A 258 9.36 13.88 6.78
N PRO A 259 10.47 13.68 7.52
CA PRO A 259 10.87 14.56 8.63
C PRO A 259 10.96 16.04 8.26
N GLU A 260 11.47 16.37 7.07
CA GLU A 260 11.58 17.77 6.60
C GLU A 260 10.20 18.40 6.39
N VAL A 261 9.28 17.68 5.76
CA VAL A 261 7.90 18.13 5.55
C VAL A 261 7.17 18.26 6.89
N GLN A 262 7.33 17.30 7.79
CA GLN A 262 6.69 17.35 9.11
C GLN A 262 7.26 18.47 9.98
N ALA A 263 8.57 18.68 9.95
CA ALA A 263 9.20 19.81 10.63
C ALA A 263 8.70 21.14 10.07
N ALA A 264 8.66 21.28 8.74
CA ALA A 264 8.15 22.46 8.07
C ALA A 264 6.66 22.72 8.38
N LEU A 265 5.83 21.68 8.42
CA LEU A 265 4.40 21.79 8.77
C LEU A 265 4.18 22.14 10.24
N LYS A 266 4.97 21.56 11.15
CA LYS A 266 4.90 21.87 12.58
C LYS A 266 5.35 23.32 12.85
N ALA A 267 6.41 23.76 12.18
CA ALA A 267 6.92 25.13 12.24
C ALA A 267 6.08 26.14 11.43
N TYR A 268 5.16 25.69 10.58
CA TYR A 268 4.31 26.58 9.78
C TYR A 268 3.36 27.38 10.67
N GLN A 269 3.53 28.70 10.65
CA GLN A 269 2.67 29.67 11.34
C GLN A 269 1.81 30.39 10.32
N VAL A 270 0.49 30.46 10.57
CA VAL A 270 -0.45 31.17 9.69
C VAL A 270 -0.33 32.69 9.90
N THR A 271 0.16 33.13 11.06
CA THR A 271 0.59 34.52 11.34
C THR A 271 1.88 34.57 12.18
N PRO A 272 2.74 35.60 12.07
CA PRO A 272 3.99 35.69 12.84
C PRO A 272 3.85 35.75 14.39
N SER A 273 2.62 35.84 14.92
CA SER A 273 2.34 36.07 16.34
C SER A 273 1.73 34.88 17.08
N GLU A 274 1.58 33.72 16.43
CA GLU A 274 0.93 32.56 17.05
C GLU A 274 1.91 31.75 17.90
N LYS A 275 1.62 31.58 19.21
CA LYS A 275 2.35 30.67 20.13
C LYS A 275 1.48 29.46 20.49
N PRO A 276 1.74 28.26 19.95
CA PRO A 276 1.01 27.04 20.31
C PRO A 276 1.15 26.70 21.81
N GLY A 277 0.04 26.38 22.49
CA GLY A 277 0.04 25.85 23.86
C GLY A 277 0.00 26.86 25.02
N ALA A 278 -0.19 28.16 24.76
CA ALA A 278 -0.18 29.20 25.80
C ALA A 278 -1.50 29.32 26.62
N LEU A 279 -2.59 28.68 26.20
CA LEU A 279 -3.88 28.73 26.91
C LEU A 279 -4.13 27.41 27.68
N PRO A 280 -4.30 27.45 29.02
CA PRO A 280 -4.69 26.29 29.79
C PRO A 280 -6.07 25.75 29.38
N VAL A 281 -6.22 24.43 29.25
CA VAL A 281 -7.47 23.74 28.84
C VAL A 281 -8.67 24.14 29.71
N SER A 282 -8.45 24.41 30.99
CA SER A 282 -9.45 24.86 31.97
C SER A 282 -9.99 26.27 31.73
N GLN A 283 -9.29 27.08 30.94
CA GLN A 283 -9.68 28.45 30.60
C GLN A 283 -10.36 28.54 29.24
N VAL A 284 -10.57 27.41 28.57
CA VAL A 284 -11.34 27.33 27.33
C VAL A 284 -12.83 27.51 27.68
N PRO A 285 -13.53 28.55 27.14
CA PRO A 285 -14.91 28.85 27.53
C PRO A 285 -15.88 27.68 27.31
N ALA A 286 -15.62 26.82 26.32
CA ALA A 286 -16.40 25.61 26.06
C ALA A 286 -16.21 24.53 27.15
N VAL A 287 -15.00 24.38 27.67
CA VAL A 287 -14.69 23.49 28.81
C VAL A 287 -15.33 24.04 30.08
N GLN A 288 -15.30 25.36 30.29
CA GLN A 288 -15.98 26.01 31.40
C GLN A 288 -17.50 25.90 31.32
N LYS A 289 -18.07 25.96 30.11
CA LYS A 289 -19.51 25.82 29.88
C LYS A 289 -19.99 24.38 30.01
N ALA A 290 -19.18 23.40 29.56
CA ALA A 290 -19.44 21.97 29.77
C ALA A 290 -19.35 21.59 31.26
N ALA A 291 -18.34 22.11 31.97
CA ALA A 291 -18.21 21.93 33.42
C ALA A 291 -19.33 22.62 34.22
N LYS A 292 -19.88 23.73 33.73
CA LYS A 292 -21.05 24.41 34.33
C LYS A 292 -22.39 23.74 34.02
N ALA A 293 -22.49 22.98 32.92
CA ALA A 293 -23.74 22.35 32.47
C ALA A 293 -23.99 20.95 33.07
N MET A 294 -22.97 20.29 33.61
CA MET A 294 -23.12 19.02 34.32
C MET A 294 -23.10 19.24 35.83
N ALA A 295 -24.16 18.81 36.54
CA ALA A 295 -24.19 18.85 38.00
C ALA A 295 -23.11 17.90 38.59
N PRO A 296 -22.46 18.23 39.72
CA PRO A 296 -21.16 17.64 40.11
C PRO A 296 -21.20 16.15 40.47
N VAL A 297 -22.39 15.58 40.69
CA VAL A 297 -22.54 14.22 41.22
C VAL A 297 -22.74 13.17 40.11
N ALA A 298 -23.22 13.56 38.92
CA ALA A 298 -23.49 12.61 37.83
C ALA A 298 -22.22 12.19 37.05
N LEU A 299 -21.15 13.00 37.08
CA LEU A 299 -19.92 12.70 36.35
C LEU A 299 -19.14 11.52 36.96
N VAL A 300 -19.19 11.37 38.30
CA VAL A 300 -18.44 10.34 39.03
C VAL A 300 -19.15 8.97 38.99
N THR A 301 -20.48 8.93 39.07
CA THR A 301 -21.25 7.68 39.09
C THR A 301 -21.38 7.04 37.71
N THR A 302 -21.53 7.86 36.65
CA THR A 302 -21.75 7.35 35.29
C THR A 302 -20.45 6.80 34.68
N MET A 303 -19.29 7.40 35.00
CA MET A 303 -17.98 6.87 34.56
C MET A 303 -17.56 5.61 35.32
N ARG A 304 -17.96 5.44 36.59
CA ARG A 304 -17.56 4.28 37.41
C ARG A 304 -18.26 2.98 36.98
N GLY A 305 -19.54 3.04 36.61
CA GLY A 305 -20.33 1.85 36.24
C GLY A 305 -19.94 1.26 34.88
N GLN A 306 -19.75 2.09 33.86
CA GLN A 306 -19.46 1.62 32.50
C GLN A 306 -18.05 1.06 32.32
N ILE A 307 -17.12 1.39 33.23
CA ILE A 307 -15.74 0.89 33.23
C ILE A 307 -15.66 -0.50 33.89
N SER A 308 -16.51 -0.78 34.88
CA SER A 308 -16.59 -2.09 35.56
C SER A 308 -17.08 -3.19 34.61
N ASP A 309 -18.13 -2.91 33.83
CA ASP A 309 -18.78 -3.91 32.95
C ASP A 309 -17.97 -4.21 31.68
N ALA A 310 -17.15 -3.25 31.23
CA ALA A 310 -16.22 -3.45 30.12
C ALA A 310 -14.96 -4.23 30.53
N ALA A 311 -14.53 -4.11 31.79
CA ALA A 311 -13.36 -4.82 32.32
C ALA A 311 -13.65 -6.30 32.61
N ALA A 312 -14.86 -6.64 33.09
CA ALA A 312 -15.25 -8.02 33.39
C ALA A 312 -15.37 -8.91 32.13
N ASN A 313 -15.72 -8.32 30.98
CA ASN A 313 -15.95 -9.04 29.73
C ASN A 313 -14.69 -9.30 28.89
N LEU A 314 -13.54 -8.69 29.22
CA LEU A 314 -12.33 -8.75 28.39
C LEU A 314 -11.18 -9.61 28.96
N THR A 315 -11.20 -10.02 30.23
CA THR A 315 -10.07 -10.77 30.83
C THR A 315 -10.42 -12.10 31.51
N GLY A 316 -11.69 -12.47 31.64
CA GLY A 316 -12.11 -13.82 32.08
C GLY A 316 -11.52 -14.35 33.40
N THR A 317 -10.88 -13.53 34.23
CA THR A 317 -10.28 -13.93 35.52
C THR A 317 -10.23 -12.76 36.48
N GLY A 318 -10.56 -13.03 37.74
CA GLY A 318 -10.93 -12.04 38.75
C GLY A 318 -9.80 -11.18 39.33
N VAL A 319 -10.19 -9.93 39.58
CA VAL A 319 -9.90 -9.06 40.73
C VAL A 319 -8.65 -9.39 41.56
N HIS A 320 -7.51 -8.78 41.17
CA HIS A 320 -6.56 -8.08 42.06
C HIS A 320 -5.37 -7.48 41.30
N ALA A 321 -5.23 -7.73 39.99
CA ALA A 321 -4.35 -6.99 39.10
C ALA A 321 -4.96 -5.66 38.58
N ALA A 322 -6.27 -5.46 38.79
CA ALA A 322 -7.04 -4.34 38.23
C ALA A 322 -6.75 -2.99 38.92
N ASP A 323 -6.37 -2.98 40.19
CA ASP A 323 -6.14 -1.71 40.90
C ASP A 323 -4.80 -1.05 40.52
N ILE A 324 -3.79 -1.85 40.16
CA ILE A 324 -2.50 -1.34 39.67
C ILE A 324 -2.62 -0.90 38.20
N ALA A 325 -3.42 -1.60 37.40
CA ALA A 325 -3.70 -1.22 36.01
C ALA A 325 -4.59 0.03 35.88
N SER A 326 -5.53 0.24 36.82
CA SER A 326 -6.41 1.42 36.86
C SER A 326 -5.63 2.74 37.01
N GLN A 327 -4.57 2.74 37.83
CA GLN A 327 -3.72 3.93 37.95
C GLN A 327 -2.84 4.17 36.71
N ALA A 328 -2.51 3.14 35.94
CA ALA A 328 -1.84 3.30 34.65
C ALA A 328 -2.81 3.72 33.52
N LEU A 329 -4.09 3.31 33.59
CA LEU A 329 -5.13 3.61 32.59
C LEU A 329 -5.75 5.02 32.72
N LEU A 330 -5.55 5.70 33.85
CA LEU A 330 -5.74 7.15 33.93
C LEU A 330 -4.84 7.92 32.95
N GLY A 331 -3.75 7.31 32.47
CA GLY A 331 -2.90 7.88 31.43
C GLY A 331 -3.45 7.77 30.00
N VAL A 332 -4.37 6.84 29.71
CA VAL A 332 -4.82 6.56 28.33
C VAL A 332 -6.18 7.21 28.01
N ALA A 333 -7.03 7.46 29.01
CA ALA A 333 -8.23 8.30 28.84
C ALA A 333 -7.90 9.79 28.56
N ALA A 334 -6.66 10.22 28.84
CA ALA A 334 -6.16 11.54 28.46
C ALA A 334 -5.97 11.70 26.93
N ILE A 335 -5.87 10.61 26.17
CA ILE A 335 -5.52 10.63 24.74
C ILE A 335 -6.72 10.94 23.84
N ILE A 336 -7.94 10.61 24.26
CA ILE A 336 -9.18 10.95 23.52
C ILE A 336 -9.65 12.38 23.85
N GLY A 337 -9.35 12.90 25.05
CA GLY A 337 -9.75 14.25 25.48
C GLY A 337 -8.95 15.40 24.84
N VAL A 338 -7.68 15.20 24.51
CA VAL A 338 -6.82 16.26 23.94
C VAL A 338 -7.11 16.52 22.46
N GLY A 339 -7.42 15.47 21.68
CA GLY A 339 -7.74 15.61 20.24
C GLY A 339 -9.01 16.41 19.95
N LEU A 340 -10.07 16.21 20.75
CA LEU A 340 -11.32 16.96 20.63
C LEU A 340 -11.21 18.41 21.14
N THR A 341 -10.30 18.67 22.08
CA THR A 341 -10.02 20.02 22.62
C THR A 341 -9.20 20.86 21.63
N CYS A 342 -8.23 20.27 20.93
CA CYS A 342 -7.47 20.94 19.88
C CYS A 342 -8.33 21.30 18.65
N TYR A 343 -9.32 20.46 18.33
CA TYR A 343 -10.32 20.75 17.28
C TYR A 343 -11.24 21.93 17.65
N ALA A 344 -11.60 22.08 18.94
CA ALA A 344 -12.40 23.19 19.43
C ALA A 344 -11.63 24.53 19.47
N LEU A 345 -10.31 24.50 19.72
CA LEU A 345 -9.45 25.69 19.68
C LEU A 345 -9.20 26.21 18.25
N TYR A 346 -9.12 25.31 17.28
CA TYR A 346 -9.04 25.64 15.85
C TYR A 346 -10.30 26.37 15.34
N GLY A 347 -11.49 25.99 15.84
CA GLY A 347 -12.75 26.66 15.54
C GLY A 347 -12.88 28.07 16.17
N TRP A 348 -12.17 28.35 17.27
CA TRP A 348 -12.27 29.63 17.97
C TRP A 348 -11.34 30.71 17.41
N PHE A 349 -10.14 30.35 16.93
CA PHE A 349 -9.21 31.33 16.33
C PHE A 349 -9.72 31.89 14.99
N LYS A 350 -10.58 31.15 14.28
CA LYS A 350 -11.30 31.63 13.09
C LYS A 350 -12.34 32.73 13.40
N SER A 351 -12.69 32.95 14.68
CA SER A 351 -13.82 33.80 15.11
C SER A 351 -13.45 35.26 15.49
N THR A 352 -12.18 35.66 15.58
CA THR A 352 -11.81 36.98 16.15
C THR A 352 -11.00 37.94 15.26
N LYS A 353 -10.72 37.62 13.98
CA LYS A 353 -9.99 38.54 13.07
C LYS A 353 -10.59 38.59 11.67
N THR A 354 -11.89 38.88 11.60
CA THR A 354 -12.48 39.73 10.55
C THR A 354 -13.40 40.72 11.26
N VAL A 355 -12.95 41.97 11.37
CA VAL A 355 -13.83 43.12 11.56
C VAL A 355 -13.26 44.21 10.65
N GLU A 356 -14.04 44.60 9.64
CA GLU A 356 -13.84 45.85 8.91
C GLU A 356 -14.31 47.06 9.75
N GLN A 357 -13.70 48.20 9.40
CA GLN A 357 -14.14 49.61 9.51
C GLN A 357 -13.72 50.43 10.72
N GLY A 358 -13.15 51.60 10.36
CA GLY A 358 -12.61 52.68 11.19
C GLY A 358 -11.57 53.44 10.39
#